data_AF-A0A7I9YRT8-F1
#
_entry.id   AF-A0A7I9YRT8-F1
#
_cell.length_a   1.000
_cell.length_b   1.000
_cell.length_c   1.000
_cell.angle_alpha   90.00
_cell.angle_beta   90.00
_cell.angle_gamma   90.00
#
_symmetry.space_group_name_H-M   'P 1'
#
loop_
_entity.id
_entity.type
_entity.pdbx_description
1 polymer ?
#
loop_
_entity_poly.entity_id
_entity_poly.type
_entity_poly.pdbx_seq_one_letter_code
_entity_poly.pdbx_strand_id
1 'polypeptide(L)'
;MNLNDNEKSIDATGHRDEVASTVPAVSGEAKYAPEGYVRSENYGMHYDPGNYLVVERARRLPDKKWNKLPVETLPCGTSFQASLEILEAKTIDKVTSGKEELRENYEISLWRDENGQLYVVNGHYRVAMHYALGKEMHVRIMDETDYDRLMRQGWWTCRWNIFAWCREAFGCAKGD
;
A
#
# COMPACT_ATOMS: atom_id res chain seq x y z
N MET A 1 59.03 13.69 18.12
CA MET A 1 58.83 14.43 19.39
C MET A 1 58.63 15.89 19.05
N ASN A 2 57.73 16.53 19.81
CA ASN A 2 57.17 17.89 19.73
C ASN A 2 55.93 18.00 18.81
N LEU A 3 54.69 18.10 19.34
CA LEU A 3 54.09 19.17 20.18
C LEU A 3 54.14 20.51 19.44
N ASN A 4 53.09 21.32 19.30
CA ASN A 4 51.67 21.29 19.65
C ASN A 4 51.08 22.58 19.02
N ASP A 5 49.79 22.85 19.23
CA ASP A 5 49.17 24.18 19.22
C ASP A 5 48.69 24.74 17.87
N ASN A 6 47.38 24.65 17.67
CA ASN A 6 46.64 25.81 17.16
C ASN A 6 45.30 25.92 17.90
N GLU A 7 45.34 26.70 18.97
CA GLU A 7 44.18 27.15 19.72
C GLU A 7 43.31 28.07 18.84
N LYS A 8 42.05 27.66 18.68
CA LYS A 8 40.84 28.43 19.03
C LYS A 8 40.94 29.97 18.94
N SER A 9 40.39 30.52 17.86
CA SER A 9 39.82 31.88 17.85
C SER A 9 38.31 31.76 17.68
N ILE A 10 37.59 31.86 18.79
CA ILE A 10 36.15 32.08 18.86
C ILE A 10 35.92 33.59 18.84
N ASP A 11 35.37 34.13 17.76
CA ASP A 11 34.85 35.49 17.72
C ASP A 11 33.35 35.51 18.05
N ALA A 12 33.03 36.42 18.97
CA ALA A 12 31.72 36.58 19.57
C ALA A 12 30.83 37.42 18.66
N THR A 13 30.03 36.76 17.82
CA THR A 13 28.81 37.36 17.30
C THR A 13 27.69 36.35 17.43
N GLY A 14 26.84 36.56 18.45
CA GLY A 14 25.67 35.73 18.72
C GLY A 14 24.64 35.86 17.60
N HIS A 15 24.75 35.00 16.60
CA HIS A 15 23.62 34.59 15.77
C HIS A 15 23.71 33.08 15.62
N ARG A 16 22.64 32.38 16.01
CA ARG A 16 22.54 30.93 15.89
C ARG A 16 22.66 30.60 14.41
N ASP A 17 23.76 29.96 14.03
CA ASP A 17 23.87 29.28 12.75
C ASP A 17 22.74 28.26 12.71
N GLU A 18 21.72 28.60 11.95
CA GLU A 18 20.77 27.67 11.37
C GLU A 18 21.65 26.69 10.59
N VAL A 19 21.93 25.54 11.22
CA VAL A 19 22.58 24.44 10.53
C VAL A 19 21.56 24.04 9.48
N ALA A 20 21.70 24.64 8.28
CA ALA A 20 21.21 24.09 7.05
C ALA A 20 21.80 22.69 7.05
N SER A 21 21.03 21.75 7.57
CA SER A 21 21.23 20.33 7.36
C SER A 21 21.09 20.23 5.86
N THR A 22 22.23 20.28 5.19
CA THR A 22 22.41 19.99 3.80
C THR A 22 21.98 18.54 3.65
N VAL A 23 20.67 18.31 3.63
CA VAL A 23 20.10 17.10 3.07
C VAL A 23 20.67 17.11 1.67
N PRO A 24 21.51 16.14 1.28
CA PRO A 24 21.90 16.06 -0.11
C PRO A 24 20.58 15.94 -0.86
N ALA A 25 20.26 16.96 -1.66
CA ALA A 25 19.28 16.85 -2.69
C ALA A 25 19.74 15.68 -3.56
N VAL A 26 19.18 14.50 -3.33
CA VAL A 26 19.27 13.38 -4.26
C VAL A 26 18.33 13.74 -5.41
N SER A 27 18.75 14.75 -6.17
CA SER A 27 18.39 14.91 -7.57
C SER A 27 19.27 13.95 -8.35
N GLY A 28 18.81 12.71 -8.48
CA GLY A 28 19.49 11.68 -9.24
C GLY A 28 18.45 10.75 -9.83
N GLU A 29 18.01 11.07 -11.05
CA GLU A 29 17.18 10.22 -11.89
C GLU A 29 17.77 8.79 -11.95
N ALA A 30 17.18 7.83 -11.25
CA ALA A 30 17.40 6.44 -11.56
C ALA A 30 16.60 6.12 -12.85
N LYS A 31 17.15 6.49 -14.02
CA LYS A 31 16.52 6.21 -15.33
C LYS A 31 16.33 4.72 -15.62
N TYR A 32 16.95 3.84 -14.83
CA TYR A 32 16.95 2.40 -15.05
C TYR A 32 16.63 1.66 -13.75
N ALA A 33 15.74 0.67 -13.84
CA ALA A 33 15.52 -0.27 -12.76
C ALA A 33 16.81 -1.09 -12.51
N PRO A 34 17.08 -1.51 -11.26
CA PRO A 34 18.21 -2.38 -10.95
C PRO A 34 18.19 -3.67 -11.78
N GLU A 35 19.35 -4.30 -11.97
CA GLU A 35 19.45 -5.56 -12.71
C GLU A 35 18.51 -6.63 -12.12
N GLY A 36 17.73 -7.29 -12.99
CA GLY A 36 16.73 -8.28 -12.59
C GLY A 36 15.37 -7.69 -12.18
N TYR A 37 15.22 -6.36 -12.20
CA TYR A 37 13.96 -5.67 -11.91
C TYR A 37 13.46 -4.88 -13.12
N VAL A 38 12.16 -4.59 -13.13
CA VAL A 38 11.45 -3.80 -14.13
C VAL A 38 10.55 -2.80 -13.43
N ARG A 39 10.35 -1.63 -14.04
CA ARG A 39 9.45 -0.60 -13.48
C ARG A 39 8.00 -1.03 -13.68
N SER A 40 7.15 -0.77 -12.70
CA SER A 40 5.70 -1.02 -12.80
C SER A 40 5.07 -0.23 -13.96
N GLU A 41 5.66 0.92 -14.30
CA GLU A 41 5.27 1.74 -15.46
C GLU A 41 5.33 1.02 -16.81
N ASN A 42 6.18 0.00 -16.94
CA ASN A 42 6.26 -0.81 -18.16
C ASN A 42 5.00 -1.68 -18.39
N TYR A 43 4.12 -1.78 -17.38
CA TYR A 43 2.95 -2.64 -17.39
C TYR A 43 1.63 -1.90 -17.15
N GLY A 44 1.51 -0.67 -17.66
CA GLY A 44 0.24 0.09 -17.62
C GLY A 44 -0.12 0.65 -16.25
N MET A 45 0.85 0.70 -15.33
CA MET A 45 0.70 1.33 -14.02
C MET A 45 1.39 2.69 -14.00
N HIS A 46 0.94 3.61 -13.16
CA HIS A 46 1.63 4.86 -12.87
C HIS A 46 2.12 4.83 -11.43
N TYR A 47 3.43 5.01 -11.23
CA TYR A 47 4.00 5.06 -9.89
C TYR A 47 4.21 6.51 -9.44
N ASP A 48 3.68 6.82 -8.27
CA ASP A 48 4.02 8.01 -7.51
C ASP A 48 4.36 7.61 -6.07
N PRO A 49 5.41 8.17 -5.46
CA PRO A 49 5.80 7.85 -4.07
C PRO A 49 4.68 8.06 -3.04
N GLY A 50 3.77 9.01 -3.28
CA GLY A 50 2.62 9.31 -2.44
C GLY A 50 1.51 8.24 -2.51
N ASN A 51 1.48 7.42 -3.57
CA ASN A 51 0.47 6.36 -3.73
C ASN A 51 0.48 5.35 -2.58
N TYR A 52 1.64 5.15 -1.92
CA TYR A 52 1.74 4.28 -0.75
C TYR A 52 0.81 4.74 0.40
N LEU A 53 0.71 6.05 0.63
CA LEU A 53 -0.09 6.62 1.71
C LEU A 53 -1.58 6.41 1.48
N VAL A 54 -2.01 6.45 0.21
CA VAL A 54 -3.41 6.22 -0.18
C VAL A 54 -3.86 4.81 0.21
N VAL A 55 -3.01 3.81 -0.06
CA VAL A 55 -3.34 2.39 0.14
C VAL A 55 -2.99 1.86 1.53
N GLU A 56 -2.28 2.63 2.36
CA GLU A 56 -1.70 2.13 3.62
C GLU A 56 -2.77 1.53 4.55
N ARG A 57 -3.89 2.21 4.75
CA ARG A 57 -4.99 1.71 5.58
C ARG A 57 -5.65 0.45 5.01
N ALA A 58 -5.74 0.35 3.69
CA ALA A 58 -6.33 -0.78 2.99
C ALA A 58 -5.43 -2.02 3.11
N ARG A 59 -4.11 -1.84 3.09
CA ARG A 59 -3.11 -2.90 3.31
C ARG A 59 -3.17 -3.52 4.71
N ARG A 60 -3.62 -2.76 5.70
CA ARG A 60 -3.74 -3.24 7.09
C ARG A 60 -4.99 -4.09 7.34
N LEU A 61 -5.90 -4.17 6.37
CA LEU A 61 -7.10 -4.99 6.51
C LEU A 61 -6.79 -6.46 6.31
N PRO A 62 -7.34 -7.36 7.14
CA PRO A 62 -7.18 -8.79 6.94
C PRO A 62 -7.95 -9.27 5.71
N ASP A 63 -7.45 -10.32 5.05
CA ASP A 63 -8.04 -10.91 3.84
C ASP A 63 -9.54 -11.22 3.97
N LYS A 64 -10.00 -11.60 5.17
CA LYS A 64 -11.43 -11.84 5.44
C LYS A 64 -12.32 -10.62 5.12
N LYS A 65 -11.79 -9.39 5.21
CA LYS A 65 -12.53 -8.17 4.83
C LYS A 65 -12.55 -8.01 3.32
N TRP A 66 -11.42 -8.23 2.65
CA TRP A 66 -11.33 -8.23 1.19
C TRP A 66 -12.28 -9.26 0.57
N ASN A 67 -12.31 -10.49 1.10
CA ASN A 67 -13.14 -11.59 0.61
C ASN A 67 -14.66 -11.34 0.73
N LYS A 68 -15.10 -10.29 1.44
CA LYS A 68 -16.51 -9.88 1.51
C LYS A 68 -16.95 -8.97 0.35
N LEU A 69 -16.01 -8.37 -0.35
CA LEU A 69 -16.29 -7.53 -1.51
C LEU A 69 -16.64 -8.43 -2.70
N PRO A 70 -17.45 -7.99 -3.68
CA PRO A 70 -17.62 -8.75 -4.91
C PRO A 70 -16.30 -8.88 -5.68
N VAL A 71 -16.18 -9.95 -6.46
CA VAL A 71 -15.13 -10.06 -7.47
C VAL A 71 -15.64 -9.40 -8.73
N GLU A 72 -14.86 -8.48 -9.28
CA GLU A 72 -15.12 -7.78 -10.52
C GLU A 72 -14.10 -8.21 -11.58
N THR A 73 -14.47 -8.11 -12.85
CA THR A 73 -13.56 -8.33 -13.97
C THR A 73 -13.27 -6.98 -14.62
N LEU A 74 -11.98 -6.61 -14.69
CA LEU A 74 -11.53 -5.41 -15.39
C LEU A 74 -10.89 -5.78 -16.73
N PRO A 75 -11.15 -4.99 -17.80
CA PRO A 75 -10.53 -5.22 -19.09
C PRO A 75 -9.02 -4.97 -19.03
N CYS A 76 -8.28 -5.64 -19.91
CA CYS A 76 -6.86 -5.35 -20.11
C CYS A 76 -6.66 -3.88 -20.54
N GLY A 77 -5.55 -3.28 -20.11
CA GLY A 77 -5.22 -1.88 -20.43
C GLY A 77 -5.88 -0.86 -19.49
N THR A 78 -6.64 -1.30 -18.49
CA THR A 78 -7.09 -0.41 -17.40
C THR A 78 -5.88 0.26 -16.74
N SER A 79 -5.93 1.57 -16.56
CA SER A 79 -4.86 2.33 -15.90
C SER A 79 -4.93 2.17 -14.39
N PHE A 80 -3.79 1.92 -13.75
CA PHE A 80 -3.69 1.77 -12.30
C PHE A 80 -2.62 2.68 -11.70
N GLN A 81 -2.84 3.08 -10.45
CA GLN A 81 -1.85 3.74 -9.61
C GLN A 81 -1.07 2.67 -8.82
N ALA A 82 0.21 2.50 -9.14
CA ALA A 82 1.09 1.61 -8.41
C ALA A 82 1.60 2.29 -7.14
N SER A 83 1.50 1.56 -6.03
CA SER A 83 2.19 1.85 -4.77
C SER A 83 3.59 1.21 -4.68
N LEU A 84 4.03 0.51 -5.73
CA LEU A 84 5.33 -0.17 -5.81
C LEU A 84 5.99 0.21 -7.14
N GLU A 85 7.21 0.74 -7.06
CA GLU A 85 7.93 1.25 -8.22
C GLU A 85 8.50 0.14 -9.11
N ILE A 86 9.13 -0.85 -8.48
CA ILE A 86 9.91 -1.89 -9.16
C ILE A 86 9.38 -3.28 -8.84
N LEU A 87 9.45 -4.16 -9.83
CA LEU A 87 9.00 -5.55 -9.78
C LEU A 87 10.14 -6.46 -10.22
N GLU A 88 10.28 -7.63 -9.61
CA GLU A 88 11.21 -8.66 -10.10
C GLU A 88 10.78 -9.17 -11.49
N ALA A 89 11.66 -8.97 -12.49
CA ALA A 89 11.40 -9.36 -13.87
C ALA A 89 11.19 -10.87 -14.02
N LYS A 90 12.01 -11.67 -13.33
CA LYS A 90 11.98 -13.14 -13.37
C LYS A 90 10.59 -13.72 -13.08
N THR A 91 9.85 -13.11 -12.15
CA THR A 91 8.51 -13.57 -11.75
C THR A 91 7.50 -13.33 -12.87
N ILE A 92 7.60 -12.19 -13.55
CA ILE A 92 6.75 -11.85 -14.70
C ILE A 92 7.12 -12.73 -15.90
N ASP A 93 8.42 -12.83 -16.22
CA ASP A 93 8.95 -13.56 -17.37
C ASP A 93 8.59 -15.04 -17.35
N LYS A 94 8.57 -15.67 -16.17
CA LYS A 94 8.15 -17.08 -16.03
C LYS A 94 6.72 -17.30 -16.55
N VAL A 95 5.82 -16.37 -16.24
CA VAL A 95 4.41 -16.48 -16.63
C VAL A 95 4.22 -16.06 -18.09
N THR A 96 4.85 -14.97 -18.52
CA THR A 96 4.71 -14.47 -19.89
C THR A 96 5.38 -15.37 -20.93
N SER A 97 6.45 -16.09 -20.56
CA SER A 97 7.07 -17.11 -21.42
C SER A 97 6.37 -18.47 -21.41
N GLY A 98 5.31 -18.64 -20.60
CA GLY A 98 4.56 -19.89 -20.49
C GLY A 98 5.25 -20.99 -19.68
N LYS A 99 6.33 -20.68 -18.94
CA LYS A 99 6.99 -21.64 -18.03
C LYS A 99 6.13 -21.93 -16.80
N GLU A 100 5.35 -20.96 -16.36
CA GLU A 100 4.36 -21.10 -15.29
C GLU A 100 3.01 -20.59 -15.78
N GLU A 101 1.93 -21.27 -15.41
CA GLU A 101 0.57 -20.84 -15.75
C GLU A 101 0.11 -19.70 -14.82
N LEU A 102 -0.59 -18.73 -15.40
CA LEU A 102 -1.26 -17.69 -14.64
C LEU A 102 -2.43 -18.32 -13.88
N ARG A 103 -2.27 -18.50 -12.56
CA ARG A 103 -3.34 -19.03 -11.71
C ARG A 103 -4.52 -18.06 -11.67
N GLU A 104 -5.68 -18.47 -12.16
CA GLU A 104 -6.87 -17.62 -12.30
C GLU A 104 -7.60 -17.35 -10.98
N ASN A 105 -7.36 -18.17 -9.95
CA ASN A 105 -8.05 -18.10 -8.66
C ASN A 105 -7.49 -17.05 -7.68
N TYR A 106 -6.59 -16.18 -8.13
CA TYR A 106 -6.01 -15.13 -7.29
C TYR A 106 -6.49 -13.78 -7.77
N GLU A 107 -7.15 -13.06 -6.88
CA GLU A 107 -7.73 -11.76 -7.15
C GLU A 107 -6.75 -10.64 -6.78
N ILE A 108 -6.80 -9.55 -7.52
CA ILE A 108 -6.01 -8.34 -7.24
C ILE A 108 -6.83 -7.42 -6.32
N SER A 109 -6.22 -6.94 -5.24
CA SER A 109 -6.88 -6.00 -4.33
C SER A 109 -6.59 -4.57 -4.76
N LEU A 110 -7.65 -3.81 -5.03
CA LEU A 110 -7.60 -2.43 -5.48
C LEU A 110 -8.30 -1.50 -4.48
N TRP A 111 -7.77 -0.29 -4.34
CA TRP A 111 -8.40 0.82 -3.63
C TRP A 111 -8.90 1.83 -4.65
N ARG A 112 -10.16 2.28 -4.55
CA ARG A 112 -10.71 3.34 -5.39
C ARG A 112 -10.79 4.63 -4.57
N ASP A 113 -10.19 5.70 -5.08
CA ASP A 113 -10.28 7.03 -4.46
C ASP A 113 -11.57 7.77 -4.87
N GLU A 114 -11.74 8.99 -4.34
CA GLU A 114 -12.89 9.85 -4.64
C GLU A 114 -12.94 10.29 -6.12
N ASN A 115 -11.80 10.28 -6.81
CA ASN A 115 -11.68 10.62 -8.22
C ASN A 115 -11.90 9.41 -9.15
N GLY A 116 -12.14 8.22 -8.59
CA GLY A 116 -12.30 6.98 -9.34
C GLY A 116 -10.98 6.34 -9.80
N GLN A 117 -9.83 6.85 -9.38
CA GLN A 117 -8.53 6.26 -9.65
C GLN A 117 -8.36 4.95 -8.85
N LEU A 118 -7.80 3.94 -9.51
CA LEU A 118 -7.61 2.61 -8.95
C LEU A 118 -6.17 2.41 -8.52
N TYR A 119 -5.95 2.28 -7.23
CA TYR A 119 -4.65 2.05 -6.61
C TYR A 119 -4.45 0.56 -6.31
N VAL A 120 -3.32 0.01 -6.72
CA VAL A 120 -2.98 -1.39 -6.47
C VAL A 120 -2.55 -1.54 -5.01
N VAL A 121 -3.39 -2.17 -4.19
CA VAL A 121 -3.09 -2.44 -2.77
C VAL A 121 -2.18 -3.66 -2.67
N ASN A 122 -2.56 -4.74 -3.34
CA ASN A 122 -1.83 -6.00 -3.42
C ASN A 122 -2.03 -6.62 -4.82
N GLY A 123 -1.00 -7.29 -5.33
CA GLY A 123 -1.05 -7.97 -6.63
C GLY A 123 -0.38 -7.25 -7.79
N HIS A 124 0.59 -6.34 -7.56
CA HIS A 124 1.33 -5.63 -8.63
C HIS A 124 1.92 -6.57 -9.70
N TYR A 125 2.49 -7.70 -9.26
CA TYR A 125 3.00 -8.72 -10.18
C TYR A 125 1.93 -9.31 -11.08
N ARG A 126 0.72 -9.50 -10.56
CA ARG A 126 -0.40 -10.03 -11.35
C ARG A 126 -0.90 -9.00 -12.34
N VAL A 127 -1.06 -7.75 -11.92
CA VAL A 127 -1.37 -6.65 -12.86
C VAL A 127 -0.36 -6.66 -14.01
N ALA A 128 0.94 -6.79 -13.70
CA ALA A 128 1.98 -6.85 -14.72
C ALA A 128 1.85 -8.08 -15.65
N MET A 129 1.58 -9.27 -15.10
CA MET A 129 1.38 -10.49 -15.89
C MET A 129 0.15 -10.41 -16.80
N HIS A 130 -0.99 -9.93 -16.28
CA HIS A 130 -2.22 -9.79 -17.04
C HIS A 130 -2.05 -8.75 -18.16
N TYR A 131 -1.41 -7.63 -17.86
CA TYR A 131 -1.07 -6.61 -18.85
C TYR A 131 -0.19 -7.18 -19.97
N ALA A 132 0.89 -7.89 -19.62
CA ALA A 132 1.81 -8.48 -20.59
C ALA A 132 1.16 -9.58 -21.46
N LEU A 133 0.19 -10.30 -20.90
CA LEU A 133 -0.55 -11.35 -21.62
C LEU A 133 -1.78 -10.82 -22.39
N GLY A 134 -2.15 -9.55 -22.22
CA GLY A 134 -3.35 -8.99 -22.85
C GLY A 134 -4.65 -9.56 -22.28
N LYS A 135 -4.65 -10.03 -21.02
CA LYS A 135 -5.80 -10.74 -20.41
C LYS A 135 -6.58 -9.85 -19.43
N GLU A 136 -7.87 -10.12 -19.32
CA GLU A 136 -8.73 -9.52 -18.29
C GLU A 136 -8.27 -9.92 -16.88
N MET A 137 -8.60 -9.08 -15.89
CA MET A 137 -8.15 -9.22 -14.50
C MET A 137 -9.33 -9.41 -13.57
N HIS A 138 -9.24 -10.39 -12.67
CA HIS A 138 -10.18 -10.54 -11.56
C HIS A 138 -9.68 -9.73 -10.36
N VAL A 139 -10.52 -8.82 -9.88
CA VAL A 139 -10.15 -7.84 -8.86
C VAL A 139 -11.20 -7.74 -7.77
N ARG A 140 -10.79 -7.24 -6.61
CA ARG A 140 -11.69 -6.76 -5.56
C ARG A 140 -11.39 -5.29 -5.33
N ILE A 141 -12.42 -4.45 -5.46
CA ILE A 141 -12.27 -3.00 -5.34
C ILE A 141 -12.89 -2.57 -4.02
N MET A 142 -12.12 -1.82 -3.22
CA MET A 142 -12.59 -1.20 -1.99
C MET A 142 -12.55 0.31 -2.14
N ASP A 143 -13.64 0.99 -1.83
CA ASP A 143 -13.68 2.44 -1.68
C ASP A 143 -13.88 2.85 -0.21
N GLU A 144 -13.97 4.15 0.03
CA GLU A 144 -14.21 4.71 1.37
C GLU A 144 -15.49 4.14 2.01
N THR A 145 -16.56 4.01 1.22
CA THR A 145 -17.87 3.58 1.72
C THR A 145 -17.84 2.11 2.12
N ASP A 146 -17.21 1.28 1.30
CA ASP A 146 -16.99 -0.13 1.58
C ASP A 146 -16.09 -0.34 2.79
N TYR A 147 -15.01 0.44 2.90
CA TYR A 147 -14.12 0.44 4.06
C TYR A 147 -14.90 0.72 5.35
N ASP A 148 -15.64 1.83 5.38
CA ASP A 148 -16.44 2.25 6.52
C ASP A 148 -17.50 1.20 6.91
N ARG A 149 -18.22 0.67 5.92
CA ARG A 149 -19.21 -0.39 6.12
C ARG A 149 -18.56 -1.62 6.78
N LEU A 150 -17.41 -2.05 6.26
CA LEU A 150 -16.70 -3.22 6.74
C LEU A 150 -16.09 -3.01 8.13
N MET A 151 -15.63 -1.80 8.45
CA MET A 151 -15.07 -1.47 9.76
C MET A 151 -16.17 -1.35 10.83
N ARG A 152 -17.31 -0.73 10.51
CA ARG A 152 -18.46 -0.62 11.43
C ARG A 152 -19.04 -1.97 11.83
N GLN A 153 -18.99 -2.98 10.96
CA GLN A 153 -19.44 -4.35 11.29
C GLN A 153 -18.64 -5.02 12.42
N GLY A 154 -17.42 -4.56 12.74
CA GLY A 154 -16.64 -5.07 13.88
C GLY A 154 -17.00 -4.43 15.22
N TRP A 155 -17.63 -3.24 15.21
CA TRP A 155 -17.94 -2.48 16.42
C TRP A 155 -19.20 -2.98 17.14
N TRP A 156 -20.17 -3.52 16.41
CA TRP A 156 -21.39 -4.09 17.01
C TRP A 156 -21.15 -5.39 17.76
N THR A 157 -20.15 -6.20 17.37
CA THR A 157 -19.83 -7.46 18.06
C THR A 157 -19.14 -7.25 19.41
N CYS A 158 -18.40 -6.15 19.61
CA CYS A 158 -17.85 -5.80 20.93
C CYS A 158 -18.89 -5.18 21.86
N ARG A 159 -19.86 -4.41 21.33
CA ARG A 159 -20.90 -3.79 22.16
C ARG A 159 -21.93 -4.80 22.69
N TRP A 160 -22.28 -5.83 21.91
CA TRP A 160 -23.20 -6.87 22.40
C TRP A 160 -22.59 -7.80 23.45
N ASN A 161 -21.27 -8.04 23.45
CA ASN A 161 -20.62 -8.81 24.51
C ASN A 161 -20.46 -8.03 25.82
N ILE A 162 -20.36 -6.69 25.79
CA ILE A 162 -20.40 -5.88 27.02
C ILE A 162 -21.82 -5.82 27.60
N PHE A 163 -22.86 -5.71 26.77
CA PHE A 163 -24.24 -5.68 27.28
C PHE A 163 -24.77 -7.06 27.70
N ALA A 164 -24.27 -8.17 27.14
CA ALA A 164 -24.60 -9.51 27.62
C ALA A 164 -23.92 -9.81 28.98
N TRP A 165 -22.68 -9.33 29.20
CA TRP A 165 -21.98 -9.54 30.47
C TRP A 165 -22.48 -8.62 31.60
N CYS A 166 -22.96 -7.41 31.29
CA CYS A 166 -23.56 -6.53 32.30
C CYS A 166 -24.97 -6.94 32.75
N ARG A 167 -25.68 -7.80 32.02
CA ARG A 167 -27.01 -8.28 32.43
C ARG A 167 -26.98 -9.44 33.42
N GLU A 168 -25.87 -10.18 33.50
CA GLU A 168 -25.66 -11.24 34.51
C GLU A 168 -24.95 -10.73 35.77
N ALA A 169 -24.20 -9.62 35.71
CA ALA A 169 -23.44 -9.10 36.86
C ALA A 169 -24.21 -8.13 37.77
N PHE A 170 -25.35 -7.57 37.34
CA PHE A 170 -26.20 -6.72 38.17
C PHE A 170 -27.63 -7.28 38.23
N GLY A 171 -27.79 -8.32 39.04
CA GLY A 171 -29.09 -8.70 39.58
C GLY A 171 -29.64 -7.56 40.43
N CYS A 172 -30.53 -6.75 39.84
CA CYS A 172 -31.35 -5.81 40.58
C CYS A 172 -32.81 -6.31 40.56
N ALA A 173 -33.23 -6.76 41.74
CA ALA A 173 -34.58 -6.74 42.32
C ALA A 173 -35.79 -6.96 41.39
N LYS A 174 -36.49 -8.09 41.61
CA LYS A 174 -37.96 -8.07 41.65
C LYS A 174 -38.37 -8.07 43.10
N GLY A 175 -39.00 -6.97 43.52
CA GLY A 175 -39.83 -6.96 44.71
C GLY A 175 -41.12 -7.72 44.44
N ASP A 176 -41.59 -8.39 45.48
CA ASP A 176 -42.98 -8.48 45.90
C ASP A 176 -43.01 -8.26 47.42
#